data_AF-A0A7Y1TCA1-F1
#
_entry.id   AF-A0A7Y1TCA1-F1
#
_cell.length_a   1.000
_cell.length_b   1.000
_cell.length_c   1.000
_cell.angle_alpha   90.00
_cell.angle_beta   90.00
_cell.angle_gamma   90.00
#
_symmetry.space_group_name_H-M   'P 1'
#
loop_
_entity.id
_entity.type
_entity.pdbx_description
1 polymer ?
#
loop_
_entity_poly.entity_id
_entity_poly.type
_entity_poly.pdbx_seq_one_letter_code
_entity_poly.pdbx_strand_id
1 'polypeptide(L)'
;VGESRGVEHAEEFIEACLHLSEHPAQDIAARDIDLFHTTGVVHTIDGLQFAYDANARDLQLYKEIEYYNFRELPAGTAFGCVKNNVLPFMVKNEAGEDVSATYFALRDGEVVTTRALMPSMLTRDVSIIEQDCFCYLMERYPLETHSA
;
A
#
# COMPACT_ATOMS: atom_id res chain seq x y z
N VAL A 1 2.88 -11.99 -17.63
CA VAL A 1 3.10 -13.44 -17.41
C VAL A 1 4.59 -13.64 -17.19
N GLY A 2 5.00 -14.46 -16.21
CA GLY A 2 6.35 -14.46 -15.62
C GLY A 2 7.50 -14.69 -16.60
N GLU A 3 8.65 -14.07 -16.32
CA GLU A 3 9.87 -14.25 -17.11
C GLU A 3 10.38 -15.69 -17.03
N SER A 4 10.86 -16.25 -18.14
CA SER A 4 11.29 -17.66 -18.22
C SER A 4 12.33 -18.04 -17.17
N ARG A 5 13.25 -17.12 -16.85
CA ARG A 5 14.26 -17.34 -15.79
C ARG A 5 13.65 -17.43 -14.39
N GLY A 6 12.58 -16.68 -14.13
CA GLY A 6 11.88 -16.74 -12.86
C GLY A 6 11.14 -18.06 -12.67
N VAL A 7 10.58 -18.60 -13.76
CA VAL A 7 9.93 -19.92 -13.75
C VAL A 7 10.96 -21.02 -13.50
N GLU A 8 12.05 -21.04 -14.25
CA GLU A 8 13.15 -22.00 -14.07
C GLU A 8 13.71 -21.98 -12.65
N HIS A 9 13.97 -20.78 -12.10
CA HIS A 9 14.48 -20.66 -10.73
C HIS A 9 13.48 -21.16 -9.67
N ALA A 10 12.18 -20.92 -9.86
CA ALA A 10 11.15 -21.43 -8.96
C ALA A 10 11.06 -22.96 -9.01
N GLU A 11 11.18 -23.56 -10.21
CA GLU A 11 11.22 -25.01 -10.39
C GLU A 11 12.44 -25.62 -9.67
N GLU A 12 13.63 -25.06 -9.87
CA GLU A 12 14.86 -25.49 -9.18
C GLU A 12 14.73 -25.39 -7.65
N PHE A 13 14.13 -24.31 -7.15
CA PHE A 13 13.93 -24.12 -5.71
C PHE A 13 12.99 -25.17 -5.12
N ILE A 14 11.87 -25.49 -5.79
CA ILE A 14 10.95 -26.53 -5.34
C ILE A 14 11.62 -27.91 -5.39
N GLU A 15 12.33 -28.23 -6.47
CA GLU A 15 13.06 -29.49 -6.60
C GLU A 15 14.08 -29.65 -5.47
N ALA A 16 14.84 -28.60 -5.15
CA ALA A 16 15.78 -28.60 -4.03
C ALA A 16 15.06 -28.83 -2.69
N CYS A 17 13.93 -28.18 -2.46
CA CYS A 17 13.11 -28.36 -1.25
C CYS A 17 12.61 -29.81 -1.09
N LEU A 18 12.22 -30.47 -2.18
CA LEU A 18 11.74 -31.86 -2.17
C LEU A 18 12.86 -32.88 -1.85
N HIS A 19 14.11 -32.51 -2.11
CA HIS A 19 15.29 -33.34 -1.85
C HIS A 19 15.92 -33.08 -0.47
N LEU A 20 15.40 -32.13 0.31
CA LEU A 20 15.86 -31.89 1.67
C LEU A 20 15.61 -33.12 2.56
N SER A 21 16.65 -33.58 3.23
CA SER A 21 16.52 -34.64 4.24
C SER A 21 15.84 -34.15 5.52
N GLU A 22 15.98 -32.85 5.81
CA GLU A 22 15.32 -32.13 6.89
C GLU A 22 15.20 -30.64 6.53
N HIS A 23 14.18 -29.96 7.07
CA HIS A 23 14.05 -28.52 6.91
C HIS A 23 14.95 -27.78 7.93
N PRO A 24 15.59 -26.67 7.53
CA PRO A 24 16.36 -25.85 8.46
C PRO A 24 15.50 -25.42 9.66
N ALA A 25 15.97 -25.73 10.86
CA ALA A 25 15.33 -25.31 12.12
C ALA A 25 15.84 -23.97 12.65
N GLN A 26 16.77 -23.33 11.92
CA GLN A 26 17.32 -22.04 12.30
C GLN A 26 16.33 -20.93 11.96
N ASP A 27 16.03 -20.09 12.95
CA ASP A 27 15.23 -18.89 12.75
C ASP A 27 15.92 -17.91 11.79
N ILE A 28 15.12 -17.25 10.97
CA ILE A 28 15.59 -16.18 10.10
C ILE A 28 15.82 -14.95 10.97
N ALA A 29 16.98 -14.30 10.84
CA ALA A 29 17.24 -13.09 11.61
C ALA A 29 16.26 -11.99 11.20
N ALA A 30 15.72 -11.25 12.17
CA ALA A 30 14.74 -10.20 11.90
C ALA A 30 15.20 -9.13 10.89
N ARG A 31 16.52 -8.92 10.74
CA ARG A 31 17.11 -8.00 9.74
C ARG A 31 17.07 -8.51 8.30
N ASP A 32 16.82 -9.80 8.10
CA ASP A 32 16.80 -10.44 6.78
C ASP A 32 15.37 -10.47 6.19
N ILE A 33 14.37 -9.97 6.94
CA ILE A 33 12.96 -9.93 6.53
C ILE A 33 12.38 -8.54 6.80
N ASP A 34 11.85 -7.92 5.75
CA ASP A 34 10.95 -6.79 5.88
C ASP A 34 9.49 -7.28 5.89
N LEU A 35 8.91 -7.44 7.09
CA LEU A 35 7.52 -7.83 7.25
C LEU A 35 6.62 -6.60 7.34
N PHE A 36 5.53 -6.60 6.58
CA PHE A 36 4.51 -5.56 6.61
C PHE A 36 3.13 -6.18 6.87
N HIS A 37 2.27 -5.46 7.58
CA HIS A 37 0.89 -5.84 7.79
C HIS A 37 -0.06 -4.77 7.24
N THR A 38 -1.17 -5.19 6.64
CA THR A 38 -2.21 -4.27 6.17
C THR A 38 -2.92 -3.67 7.37
N THR A 39 -2.96 -2.34 7.42
CA THR A 39 -3.54 -1.60 8.53
C THR A 39 -4.78 -0.80 8.14
N GLY A 40 -5.02 -0.63 6.83
CA GLY A 40 -6.23 0.01 6.34
C GLY A 40 -6.47 -0.22 4.85
N VAL A 41 -7.74 -0.18 4.47
CA VAL A 41 -8.20 -0.15 3.07
C VAL A 41 -8.78 1.23 2.80
N VAL A 42 -8.30 1.89 1.74
CA VAL A 42 -8.74 3.23 1.36
C VAL A 42 -9.88 3.08 0.34
N HIS A 43 -11.09 3.48 0.72
CA HIS A 43 -12.25 3.48 -0.15
C HIS A 43 -12.60 4.90 -0.58
N THR A 44 -12.84 5.10 -1.87
CA THR A 44 -13.39 6.36 -2.37
C THR A 44 -14.81 6.56 -1.84
N ILE A 45 -15.21 7.82 -1.64
CA ILE A 45 -16.62 8.13 -1.34
C ILE A 45 -17.41 8.05 -2.64
N ASP A 46 -18.59 7.41 -2.58
CA ASP A 46 -19.48 7.26 -3.73
C ASP A 46 -19.77 8.60 -4.42
N GLY A 47 -19.59 8.63 -5.73
CA GLY A 47 -19.88 9.80 -6.57
C GLY A 47 -18.77 10.85 -6.66
N LEU A 48 -17.61 10.64 -6.03
CA LEU A 48 -16.44 11.49 -6.23
C LEU A 48 -15.79 11.26 -7.59
N GLN A 49 -15.41 12.35 -8.26
CA GLN A 49 -14.72 12.31 -9.55
C GLN A 49 -13.23 12.58 -9.38
N PHE A 50 -12.44 11.55 -9.71
CA PHE A 50 -10.98 11.59 -9.72
C PHE A 50 -10.50 11.91 -11.14
N ALA A 51 -9.45 12.73 -11.23
CA ALA A 51 -8.68 12.84 -12.46
C ALA A 51 -7.21 13.06 -12.16
N TYR A 52 -6.38 12.81 -13.17
CA TYR A 52 -4.93 13.04 -13.14
C TYR A 52 -4.54 14.36 -13.84
N ASP A 53 -5.53 15.18 -14.17
CA ASP A 53 -5.39 16.46 -14.83
C ASP A 53 -6.13 17.56 -14.05
N ALA A 54 -5.99 18.80 -14.51
CA ALA A 54 -6.57 19.97 -13.86
C ALA A 54 -8.12 19.99 -13.89
N ASN A 55 -8.76 19.08 -14.63
CA ASN A 55 -10.22 18.99 -14.74
C ASN A 55 -10.86 18.15 -13.62
N ALA A 56 -10.05 17.58 -12.72
CA ALA A 56 -10.55 16.87 -11.55
C ALA A 56 -11.52 17.77 -10.75
N ARG A 57 -12.73 17.27 -10.49
CA ARG A 57 -13.73 18.01 -9.72
C ARG A 57 -13.53 17.89 -8.22
N ASP A 58 -13.05 16.73 -7.75
CA ASP A 58 -12.93 16.48 -6.32
C ASP A 58 -11.49 16.26 -5.88
N LEU A 59 -10.79 15.29 -6.49
CA LEU A 59 -9.38 15.00 -6.21
C LEU A 59 -8.57 14.91 -7.51
N GLN A 60 -7.60 15.81 -7.63
CA GLN A 60 -6.55 15.74 -8.64
C GLN A 60 -5.39 14.91 -8.08
N LEU A 61 -5.26 13.67 -8.53
CA LEU A 61 -4.16 12.79 -8.12
C LEU A 61 -2.88 13.13 -8.87
N TYR A 62 -1.75 12.97 -8.17
CA TYR A 62 -0.44 13.05 -8.81
C TYR A 62 -0.23 11.86 -9.75
N LYS A 63 0.45 12.10 -10.87
CA LYS A 63 0.63 11.08 -11.92
C LYS A 63 1.60 9.98 -11.49
N GLU A 64 2.44 10.30 -10.51
CA GLU A 64 3.50 9.47 -9.98
C GLU A 64 3.01 8.51 -8.89
N ILE A 65 1.72 8.54 -8.56
CA ILE A 65 1.17 7.80 -7.43
C ILE A 65 1.37 6.28 -7.54
N GLU A 66 1.37 5.71 -8.74
CA GLU A 66 1.67 4.29 -8.95
C GLU A 66 3.10 3.91 -8.52
N TYR A 67 4.04 4.86 -8.52
CA TYR A 67 5.40 4.64 -8.04
C TYR A 67 5.48 4.55 -6.51
N TYR A 68 4.41 4.87 -5.80
CA TYR A 68 4.35 4.72 -4.34
C TYR A 68 4.08 3.29 -3.91
N ASN A 69 3.57 2.43 -4.82
CA ASN A 69 3.31 1.03 -4.53
C ASN A 69 4.56 0.32 -3.99
N PHE A 70 4.40 -0.33 -2.84
CA PHE A 70 5.43 -1.09 -2.15
C PHE A 70 6.67 -0.25 -1.75
N ARG A 71 6.47 1.04 -1.50
CA ARG A 71 7.51 1.94 -0.95
C ARG A 71 7.06 2.54 0.36
N GLU A 72 7.97 2.59 1.32
CA GLU A 72 7.75 3.34 2.56
C GLU A 72 7.73 4.84 2.24
N LEU A 73 6.58 5.46 2.49
CA LEU A 73 6.39 6.89 2.35
C LEU A 73 6.54 7.54 3.73
N PRO A 74 7.34 8.62 3.88
CA PRO A 74 7.38 9.38 5.12
C PRO A 74 6.08 10.16 5.34
N ALA A 75 5.87 10.62 6.57
CA ALA A 75 4.83 11.60 6.87
C ALA A 75 5.03 12.88 6.04
N GLY A 76 3.93 13.48 5.59
CA GLY A 76 3.93 14.66 4.72
C GLY A 76 4.02 14.36 3.23
N THR A 77 3.96 13.09 2.82
CA THR A 77 3.95 12.72 1.40
C THR A 77 2.59 13.05 0.79
N ALA A 78 2.58 13.85 -0.28
CA ALA A 78 1.36 14.27 -0.96
C ALA A 78 0.90 13.26 -2.02
N PHE A 79 -0.42 13.05 -2.07
CA PHE A 79 -1.10 12.16 -3.02
C PHE A 79 -1.82 12.94 -4.14
N GLY A 80 -2.20 14.19 -3.86
CA GLY A 80 -2.95 15.01 -4.79
C GLY A 80 -3.63 16.21 -4.12
N CYS A 81 -4.27 17.03 -4.94
CA CYS A 81 -4.96 18.25 -4.51
C CYS A 81 -6.48 18.05 -4.50
N VAL A 82 -7.15 18.51 -3.44
CA VAL A 82 -8.61 18.50 -3.32
C VAL A 82 -9.21 19.86 -3.66
N LYS A 83 -10.41 19.87 -4.24
CA LYS A 83 -11.12 21.13 -4.54
C LYS A 83 -11.96 21.65 -3.37
N ASN A 84 -12.60 20.76 -2.61
CA ASN A 84 -13.57 21.13 -1.58
C ASN A 84 -12.99 21.16 -0.15
N ASN A 85 -11.66 21.03 -0.01
CA ASN A 85 -10.97 20.95 1.28
C ASN A 85 -11.60 19.90 2.25
N VAL A 86 -12.02 18.77 1.69
CA VAL A 86 -12.54 17.59 2.40
C VAL A 86 -11.78 16.37 1.88
N LEU A 87 -11.51 15.39 2.76
CA LEU A 87 -10.87 14.14 2.35
C LEU A 87 -11.79 13.39 1.37
N PRO A 88 -11.29 12.98 0.21
CA PRO A 88 -12.09 12.37 -0.86
C PRO A 88 -12.19 10.84 -0.72
N PHE A 89 -11.80 10.30 0.43
CA PHE A 89 -11.83 8.87 0.69
C PHE A 89 -11.92 8.62 2.19
N MET A 90 -12.23 7.38 2.54
CA MET A 90 -12.27 6.87 3.89
C MET A 90 -11.30 5.70 4.02
N VAL A 91 -10.55 5.63 5.12
CA VAL A 91 -9.70 4.50 5.45
C VAL A 91 -10.40 3.64 6.48
N LYS A 92 -10.60 2.35 6.19
CA LYS A 92 -11.18 1.40 7.13
C LYS A 92 -10.11 0.42 7.61
N ASN A 93 -10.01 0.20 8.92
CA ASN A 93 -9.15 -0.84 9.48
C ASN A 93 -9.79 -2.24 9.37
N GLU A 94 -9.11 -3.27 9.87
CA GLU A 94 -9.61 -4.66 9.87
C GLU A 94 -10.93 -4.84 10.64
N ALA A 95 -11.20 -3.99 11.63
CA ALA A 95 -12.46 -3.98 12.38
C ALA A 95 -13.58 -3.22 11.65
N GLY A 96 -13.29 -2.61 10.49
CA GLY A 96 -14.23 -1.79 9.71
C GLY A 96 -14.40 -0.37 10.23
N GLU A 97 -13.56 0.07 11.17
CA GLU A 97 -13.63 1.40 11.77
C GLU A 97 -12.95 2.44 10.87
N ASP A 98 -13.52 3.65 10.82
CA ASP A 98 -12.91 4.78 10.11
C ASP A 98 -11.66 5.28 10.86
N VAL A 99 -10.52 5.09 10.22
CA VAL A 99 -9.19 5.51 10.69
C VAL A 99 -8.55 6.52 9.75
N SER A 100 -9.33 7.24 8.94
CA SER A 100 -8.83 8.18 7.93
C SER A 100 -7.88 9.22 8.52
N ALA A 101 -8.25 9.81 9.66
CA ALA A 101 -7.46 10.84 10.35
C ALA A 101 -6.12 10.31 10.88
N THR A 102 -5.98 9.00 11.04
CA THR A 102 -4.72 8.36 11.45
C THR A 102 -3.69 8.38 10.34
N TYR A 103 -4.12 8.33 9.07
CA TYR A 103 -3.24 8.17 7.91
C TYR A 103 -3.13 9.42 7.03
N PHE A 104 -4.20 10.20 6.94
CA PHE A 104 -4.28 11.33 6.02
C PHE A 104 -4.79 12.59 6.69
N ALA A 105 -4.26 13.71 6.23
CA ALA A 105 -4.73 15.04 6.58
C ALA A 105 -4.74 15.92 5.34
N LEU A 106 -5.46 17.04 5.43
CA LEU A 106 -5.40 18.09 4.43
C LEU A 106 -4.42 19.17 4.87
N ARG A 107 -3.46 19.51 3.99
CA ARG A 107 -2.53 20.62 4.19
C ARG A 107 -2.44 21.41 2.90
N ASP A 108 -2.73 22.71 2.97
CA ASP A 108 -2.68 23.62 1.81
C ASP A 108 -3.47 23.13 0.57
N GLY A 109 -4.60 22.44 0.82
CA GLY A 109 -5.43 21.86 -0.23
C GLY A 109 -4.93 20.51 -0.78
N GLU A 110 -3.91 19.92 -0.17
CA GLU A 110 -3.35 18.62 -0.55
C GLU A 110 -3.69 17.54 0.46
N VAL A 111 -3.92 16.32 -0.05
CA VAL A 111 -4.03 15.11 0.76
C VAL A 111 -2.61 14.62 1.04
N VAL A 112 -2.22 14.66 2.31
CA VAL A 112 -0.88 14.27 2.75
C VAL A 112 -0.92 13.17 3.80
N THR A 113 0.09 12.31 3.80
CA THR A 113 0.26 11.31 4.87
C THR A 113 0.56 12.00 6.20
N THR A 114 0.00 11.50 7.30
CA THR A 114 0.28 12.00 8.66
C THR A 114 1.37 11.21 9.36
N ARG A 115 1.65 9.99 8.89
CA ARG A 115 2.62 9.05 9.43
C ARG A 115 3.32 8.28 8.30
N ALA A 116 4.36 7.54 8.68
CA ALA A 116 5.00 6.63 7.75
C ALA A 116 4.07 5.45 7.44
N LEU A 117 3.95 5.11 6.17
CA LEU A 117 3.12 4.00 5.68
C LEU A 117 3.64 3.48 4.34
N MET A 118 3.21 2.30 3.93
CA MET A 118 3.49 1.74 2.60
C MET A 118 2.16 1.45 1.90
N PRO A 119 1.84 2.14 0.79
CA PRO A 119 0.64 1.81 0.03
C PRO A 119 0.88 0.65 -0.94
N SER A 120 -0.19 -0.04 -1.32
CA SER A 120 -0.18 -1.02 -2.41
C SER A 120 -1.46 -0.97 -3.24
N MET A 121 -1.38 -1.51 -4.46
CA MET A 121 -2.47 -1.54 -5.44
C MET A 121 -3.00 -0.17 -5.88
N LEU A 122 -2.21 0.89 -5.75
CA LEU A 122 -2.50 2.16 -6.42
C LEU A 122 -2.47 1.95 -7.94
N THR A 123 -3.48 2.49 -8.62
CA THR A 123 -3.64 2.40 -10.07
C THR A 123 -4.11 3.75 -10.62
N ARG A 124 -3.70 4.08 -11.84
CA ARG A 124 -4.26 5.22 -12.57
C ARG A 124 -5.58 4.95 -13.26
N ASP A 125 -6.03 3.70 -13.25
CA ASP A 125 -7.32 3.33 -13.80
C ASP A 125 -8.44 3.64 -12.82
N VAL A 126 -9.16 4.72 -13.08
CA VAL A 126 -10.30 5.16 -12.25
C VAL A 126 -11.40 4.10 -12.21
N SER A 127 -11.59 3.32 -13.28
CA SER A 127 -12.62 2.28 -13.32
C SER A 127 -12.33 1.13 -12.36
N ILE A 128 -11.05 0.83 -12.12
CA ILE A 128 -10.63 -0.17 -11.13
C ILE A 128 -10.86 0.36 -9.71
N ILE A 129 -10.49 1.62 -9.46
CA ILE A 129 -10.68 2.27 -8.16
C ILE A 129 -12.16 2.28 -7.75
N GLU A 130 -13.06 2.62 -8.68
CA GLU A 130 -14.50 2.67 -8.42
C GLU A 130 -15.14 1.30 -8.15
N GLN A 131 -14.53 0.21 -8.64
CA GLN A 131 -15.05 -1.15 -8.49
C GLN A 131 -14.60 -1.86 -7.21
N ASP A 132 -13.49 -1.41 -6.62
CA ASP A 132 -12.89 -2.07 -5.46
C ASP A 132 -12.50 -1.05 -4.38
N CYS A 133 -11.25 -0.62 -4.38
CA CYS A 133 -10.72 0.34 -3.44
C CYS A 133 -9.64 1.20 -4.12
N PHE A 134 -9.30 2.31 -3.50
CA PHE A 134 -8.24 3.21 -3.97
C PHE A 134 -6.85 2.60 -3.77
N CYS A 135 -6.59 2.05 -2.58
CA CYS A 135 -5.38 1.31 -2.26
C CYS A 135 -5.49 0.63 -0.89
N TYR A 136 -4.49 -0.20 -0.57
CA TYR A 136 -4.26 -0.69 0.78
C TYR A 136 -3.11 0.08 1.42
N LEU A 137 -3.18 0.25 2.74
CA LEU A 137 -2.12 0.82 3.56
C LEU A 137 -1.52 -0.27 4.42
N MET A 138 -0.19 -0.29 4.48
CA MET A 138 0.56 -1.22 5.29
C MET A 138 1.54 -0.47 6.19
N GLU A 139 1.84 -1.07 7.35
CA GLU A 139 2.91 -0.62 8.24
C GLU A 139 3.93 -1.73 8.44
N ARG A 140 5.16 -1.36 8.83
CA ARG A 140 6.18 -2.35 9.16
C ARG A 140 5.75 -3.10 10.42
N TYR A 141 5.67 -4.42 10.33
CA TYR A 141 5.36 -5.27 11.47
C TYR A 141 6.62 -5.51 12.28
N PRO A 142 6.65 -5.15 13.57
CA PRO A 142 7.82 -5.39 14.40
C PRO A 142 7.97 -6.90 14.64
N LEU A 143 9.05 -7.49 14.12
CA LEU A 143 9.44 -8.84 14.49
C LEU A 143 10.10 -8.76 15.88
N GLU A 144 9.43 -9.28 16.91
CA GLU A 144 10.05 -9.41 18.22
C GLU A 144 11.27 -10.30 18.09
N THR A 145 12.43 -9.80 18.52
CA THR A 145 13.63 -10.64 18.62
C THR A 145 13.46 -11.48 19.87
N HIS A 146 13.01 -12.73 19.72
CA HIS A 146 13.10 -13.68 20.81
C HIS A 146 14.58 -13.90 21.14
N SER A 147 15.06 -13.29 22.23
CA SER A 147 16.36 -13.59 22.81
C SER A 147 16.34 -15.03 23.31
N ALA A 148 17.14 -15.87 22.67
CA ALA A 148 17.43 -17.24 23.07
C ALA A 148 18.05 -17.34 24.48
#